data_AF-A0A137Q2F0-F1
#
_entry.id   AF-A0A137Q2F0-F1
#
_cell.length_a   1.000
_cell.length_b   1.000
_cell.length_c   1.000
_cell.angle_alpha   90.00
_cell.angle_beta   90.00
_cell.angle_gamma   90.00
#
_symmetry.space_group_name_H-M   'P 1'
#
loop_
_entity.id
_entity.type
_entity.pdbx_description
1 polymer ?
#
loop_
_entity_poly.entity_id
_entity_poly.type
_entity_poly.pdbx_seq_one_letter_code
_entity_poly.pdbx_strand_id
1 'polypeptide(L)' 'VTKLPAVEFAINSAYSDITEYAPFFLNSERMPCSMIWDDLSNKEYLEVKKFALGLKNTIMSAHDSILVY' A
#
# COMPACT_ATOMS: atom_id res chain seq x y z
N VAL A 1 6.38 5.01 -17.29
CA VAL A 1 5.40 3.90 -17.33
C VAL A 1 5.73 2.76 -16.35
N THR A 2 7.00 2.55 -15.97
CA THR A 2 7.44 1.50 -15.03
C THR A 2 6.89 1.56 -13.59
N LYS A 3 6.39 2.72 -13.12
CA LYS A 3 5.87 2.87 -11.75
C LYS A 3 4.39 2.50 -11.58
N LEU A 4 3.62 2.47 -12.67
CA LEU A 4 2.18 2.17 -12.64
C LEU A 4 1.87 0.77 -12.06
N PRO A 5 2.59 -0.31 -12.46
CA PRO A 5 2.33 -1.64 -11.90
C PRO A 5 2.59 -1.73 -10.39
N ALA A 6 3.59 -1.02 -9.87
CA ALA A 6 3.91 -1.02 -8.44
C ALA A 6 2.84 -0.28 -7.63
N VAL A 7 2.31 0.82 -8.17
CA VAL A 7 1.21 1.58 -7.55
C VAL A 7 -0.07 0.75 -7.53
N GLU A 8 -0.41 0.11 -8.64
CA GLU A 8 -1.57 -0.78 -8.74
C GLU A 8 -1.46 -1.97 -7.76
N PHE A 9 -0.28 -2.59 -7.67
CA PHE A 9 -0.03 -3.68 -6.73
C PHE A 9 -0.20 -3.24 -5.27
N ALA A 10 0.34 -2.06 -4.91
CA ALA A 10 0.22 -1.52 -3.57
C ALA A 10 -1.25 -1.24 -3.20
N ILE A 11 -2.02 -0.66 -4.12
CA ILE A 11 -3.45 -0.36 -3.92
C ILE A 11 -4.24 -1.66 -3.74
N ASN A 12 -4.04 -2.65 -4.62
CA ASN A 12 -4.78 -3.91 -4.57
C ASN A 12 -4.40 -4.83 -3.39
N SER A 13 -3.28 -4.56 -2.73
CA SER A 13 -2.82 -5.29 -1.54
C SER A 13 -3.22 -4.62 -0.22
N ALA A 14 -3.69 -3.36 -0.25
CA ALA A 14 -4.10 -2.65 0.95
C ALA A 14 -5.43 -3.21 1.49
N TYR A 15 -5.51 -3.40 2.81
CA TYR A 15 -6.75 -3.77 3.48
C TYR A 15 -7.68 -2.56 3.59
N SER A 16 -8.97 -2.76 3.32
CA SER A 16 -10.00 -1.76 3.62
C SER A 16 -10.39 -1.81 5.10
N ASP A 17 -10.49 -0.65 5.74
CA ASP A 17 -10.98 -0.54 7.13
C ASP A 17 -12.48 -0.85 7.28
N ILE A 18 -13.23 -0.85 6.17
CA ILE A 18 -14.69 -1.10 6.18
C ILE A 18 -14.99 -2.58 6.00
N THR A 19 -14.31 -3.23 5.05
CA THR A 19 -14.57 -4.64 4.73
C THR A 19 -13.56 -5.60 5.36
N GLU A 20 -12.46 -5.09 5.92
CA GLU A 20 -11.32 -5.87 6.41
C GLU A 20 -10.68 -6.79 5.34
N TYR A 21 -10.97 -6.55 4.06
CA TYR A 21 -10.44 -7.34 2.94
C TYR A 21 -9.69 -6.45 1.95
N ALA A 22 -8.62 -7.00 1.37
CA ALA A 22 -7.90 -6.39 0.26
C ALA A 22 -8.56 -6.71 -1.10
N PRO A 23 -8.49 -5.83 -2.11
CA PRO A 23 -9.05 -6.10 -3.44
C PRO A 23 -8.55 -7.41 -4.08
N PHE A 24 -7.27 -7.79 -3.89
CA PHE A 24 -6.78 -9.09 -4.38
C PHE A 24 -7.54 -10.27 -3.77
N PHE A 25 -7.84 -10.19 -2.46
CA PHE A 25 -8.61 -11.20 -1.78
C PHE A 25 -10.05 -11.23 -2.26
N LEU A 26 -10.69 -10.07 -2.46
CA LEU A 26 -12.07 -10.01 -2.96
C LEU A 26 -12.22 -10.53 -4.39
N ASN A 27 -11.22 -10.33 -5.25
CA ASN A 27 -11.30 -10.72 -6.66
C ASN A 27 -10.87 -12.17 -6.92
N SER A 28 -9.98 -12.73 -6.09
CA SER A 28 -9.34 -14.02 -6.37
C SER A 28 -9.29 -14.98 -5.19
N GLU A 29 -9.85 -14.56 -4.04
CA GLU A 29 -9.77 -15.28 -2.76
C GLU A 29 -8.33 -15.58 -2.31
N ARG A 30 -7.35 -14.90 -2.89
CA ARG A 30 -5.93 -15.13 -2.68
C ARG A 30 -5.22 -13.79 -2.52
N MET A 31 -4.28 -13.76 -1.58
CA MET A 31 -3.33 -12.67 -1.47
C MET A 31 -2.07 -13.04 -2.26
N PRO A 32 -1.54 -12.17 -3.14
CA PRO A 32 -0.20 -12.35 -3.67
C PRO A 32 0.84 -12.31 -2.53
N CYS A 33 2.00 -12.93 -2.74
CA CYS A 33 3.10 -12.87 -1.78
C CYS A 33 3.38 -11.40 -1.43
N SER A 34 3.47 -11.10 -0.13
CA SER A 34 3.81 -9.76 0.32
C SER A 34 5.14 -9.34 -0.31
N MET A 35 5.21 -8.09 -0.75
CA MET A 35 6.48 -7.51 -1.16
C MET A 35 7.38 -7.56 0.08
N ILE A 36 8.38 -8.45 0.08
CA ILE A 36 9.37 -8.52 1.16
C ILE A 36 10.13 -7.20 1.09
N TRP A 37 9.72 -6.25 1.92
CA TRP A 37 10.53 -5.11 2.25
C TRP A 37 11.63 -5.65 3.16
N ASP A 38 12.84 -5.80 2.63
CA ASP A 38 14.00 -6.06 3.47
C ASP A 38 13.99 -5.04 4.61
N ASP A 39 14.09 -5.54 5.83
CA ASP A 39 13.96 -4.74 7.03
C ASP A 39 14.96 -3.58 6.95
N LEU A 40 14.45 -2.35 6.94
CA LEU A 40 15.21 -1.10 6.90
C LEU A 40 15.89 -0.86 8.27
N SER A 41 16.48 -1.91 8.84
CA SER A 41 17.43 -1.89 9.95
C SER A 41 18.70 -1.11 9.59
N ASN A 42 18.95 -0.90 8.30
CA ASN A 42 19.95 0.05 7.85
C ASN A 42 19.42 1.48 8.00
N LYS A 43 19.88 2.16 9.05
CA LYS A 43 19.77 3.60 9.35
C LYS A 43 20.16 4.55 8.19
N GLU A 44 20.52 4.02 7.01
CA GLU A 44 21.16 4.74 5.92
C GLU A 44 20.26 5.77 5.22
N TYR A 45 18.93 5.65 5.30
CA TYR A 45 18.02 6.53 4.51
C TYR A 45 16.81 7.04 5.31
N LEU A 46 17.05 7.71 6.44
CA LEU A 46 16.01 8.26 7.31
C LEU A 46 15.04 9.21 6.58
N GLU A 47 15.56 10.08 5.71
CA GLU A 47 14.76 11.05 4.97
C GLU A 47 13.88 10.38 3.90
N VAL A 48 14.37 9.32 3.26
CA VAL A 48 13.58 8.51 2.32
C VAL A 48 12.43 7.82 3.06
N LYS A 49 12.66 7.33 4.29
CA LYS A 49 11.62 6.73 5.12
C LYS A 49 10.54 7.73 5.53
N LYS A 50 10.92 8.95 5.93
CA LYS A 50 9.97 10.03 6.23
C LYS A 50 9.12 10.39 5.01
N PHE A 51 9.75 10.52 3.86
CA PHE A 51 9.06 10.79 2.60
C PHE A 51 8.07 9.67 2.23
N ALA A 52 8.51 8.40 2.29
CA ALA A 52 7.68 7.25 2.01
C ALA A 52 6.49 7.13 2.99
N LEU A 53 6.72 7.44 4.27
CA LEU A 53 5.65 7.46 5.29
C LEU A 53 4.61 8.56 5.00
N GLY A 54 5.07 9.75 4.61
CA GLY A 54 4.17 10.83 4.18
C GLY A 54 3.31 10.41 2.99
N LEU A 55 3.93 9.80 1.98
CA LEU A 55 3.22 9.31 0.80
C LEU A 55 2.18 8.23 1.14
N LYS A 56 2.54 7.27 2.01
CA LYS A 56 1.60 6.25 2.52
C LYS A 56 0.38 6.91 3.14
N ASN A 57 0.57 7.88 4.02
CA ASN A 57 -0.53 8.55 4.73
C ASN A 57 -1.44 9.32 3.77
N THR A 58 -0.88 9.99 2.76
CA THR A 58 -1.67 10.68 1.73
C THR A 58 -2.50 9.71 0.89
N ILE A 59 -1.93 8.56 0.50
CA ILE A 59 -2.65 7.52 -0.25
C ILE A 59 -3.80 6.96 0.58
N MET A 60 -3.55 6.66 1.87
CA MET A 60 -4.59 6.18 2.78
C MET A 60 -5.74 7.20 2.91
N SER A 61 -5.40 8.48 3.13
CA SER A 61 -6.40 9.54 3.24
C SER A 61 -7.22 9.75 1.96
N ALA A 62 -6.59 9.62 0.79
CA ALA A 62 -7.28 9.68 -0.49
C ALA A 62 -8.21 8.47 -0.69
N HIS A 63 -7.77 7.28 -0.30
CA HIS A 63 -8.56 6.06 -0.33
C HIS A 63 -9.79 6.17 0.58
N ASP A 64 -9.63 6.65 1.81
CA ASP A 64 -10.74 6.86 2.74
C ASP A 64 -11.74 7.89 2.21
N SER A 65 -11.23 8.94 1.55
CA SER A 65 -12.09 9.95 0.90
C SER A 65 -12.93 9.38 -0.26
N ILE A 66 -12.45 8.31 -0.91
CA ILE A 66 -13.16 7.62 -1.98
C ILE A 66 -14.21 6.64 -1.42
N LEU A 67 -13.91 5.98 -0.29
CA LEU A 67 -14.82 5.02 0.35
C LEU A 67 -15.97 5.66 1.14
N VAL A 68 -15.87 6.93 1.49
CA VAL A 68 -16.91 7.67 2.25
C VAL A 68 -18.12 8.08 1.39
N TYR A 69 -18.31 7.48 0.20
CA TYR A 69 -19.52 7.65 -0.63
C TYR A 69 -20.23 6.33 -0.90
#